data_AF-A0AAD5SHY7-F1
#
_entry.id   AF-A0AAD5SHY7-F1
#
_cell.length_a   1.000
_cell.length_b   1.000
_cell.length_c   1.000
_cell.angle_alpha   90.00
_cell.angle_beta   90.00
_cell.angle_gamma   90.00
#
_symmetry.space_group_name_H-M   'P 1'
#
loop_
_entity.id
_entity.type
_entity.pdbx_description
1 polymer ?
#
loop_
_entity_poly.entity_id
_entity_poly.type
_entity_poly.pdbx_seq_one_letter_code
_entity_poly.pdbx_strand_id
1 'polypeptide(L)'
;MRLAGDMTQLEFTLNQWFTAGQMRLENEMRQSYRALRAFKPLLFLDPSEISSTTHTSTLPPLIILHHLFSRAYPQIQLPMFVFGWTVTQYSEWLDTHEEGDALDLLERCLDVYVEDVRKRGEREFCGEYPVIRRLIGELREAMGADRGV
;
A
#
# COMPACT_ATOMS: atom_id res chain seq x y z
N MET A 1 19.41 3.75 -0.96
CA MET A 1 18.02 4.16 -1.26
C MET A 1 17.86 5.66 -1.01
N ARG A 2 17.73 6.48 -2.06
CA ARG A 2 17.56 7.95 -1.93
C ARG A 2 16.29 8.30 -1.13
N LEU A 3 15.18 7.60 -1.41
CA LEU A 3 13.89 7.77 -0.73
C LEU A 3 13.98 7.62 0.79
N ALA A 4 14.66 6.60 1.31
CA ALA A 4 14.80 6.41 2.76
C ALA A 4 15.63 7.55 3.42
N GLY A 5 16.61 8.09 2.69
CA GLY A 5 17.35 9.28 3.10
C GLY A 5 16.44 10.51 3.16
N ASP A 6 15.68 10.75 2.09
CA ASP A 6 14.73 11.86 2.00
C ASP A 6 13.66 11.78 3.12
N MET A 7 13.13 10.59 3.40
CA MET A 7 12.20 10.35 4.52
C MET A 7 12.83 10.63 5.88
N THR A 8 14.12 10.29 6.07
CA THR A 8 14.85 10.60 7.31
C THR A 8 15.02 12.10 7.49
N GLN A 9 15.37 12.81 6.42
CA GLN A 9 15.53 14.25 6.45
C GLN A 9 14.20 14.95 6.74
N LEU A 10 13.11 14.50 6.09
CA LEU A 10 11.77 15.02 6.35
C LEU A 10 11.35 14.80 7.81
N GLU A 11 11.54 13.59 8.34
CA GLU A 11 11.26 13.27 9.75
C GLU A 11 12.05 14.18 10.71
N PHE A 12 13.33 14.43 10.41
CA PHE A 12 14.19 15.30 11.21
C PHE A 12 13.73 16.76 11.16
N THR A 13 13.41 17.30 9.98
CA THR A 13 12.90 18.66 9.83
C THR A 13 11.56 18.85 10.53
N LEU A 14 10.64 17.89 10.40
CA LEU A 14 9.35 17.93 11.09
C LEU A 14 9.52 17.90 12.61
N ASN A 15 10.38 17.01 13.13
CA ASN A 15 10.68 16.96 14.56
C ASN A 15 11.24 18.29 15.10
N GLN A 16 12.19 18.90 14.38
CA GLN A 16 12.71 20.21 14.76
C GLN A 16 11.60 21.26 14.81
N TRP A 17 10.75 21.30 13.78
CA TRP A 17 9.65 22.26 13.70
C TRP A 17 8.65 22.09 14.86
N PHE A 18 8.32 20.86 15.24
CA PHE A 18 7.45 20.57 16.39
C PHE A 18 8.08 20.91 17.75
N THR A 19 9.40 20.80 17.86
CA THR A 19 10.11 21.16 19.11
C THR A 19 10.38 22.66 19.24
N ALA A 20 10.54 23.37 18.11
CA ALA A 20 10.86 24.79 18.08
C ALA A 20 9.62 25.70 18.09
N GLY A 21 8.55 25.31 17.41
CA GLY A 21 7.25 25.96 17.51
C GLY A 21 6.41 25.20 18.53
N GLN A 22 5.83 25.86 19.53
CA GLN A 22 4.87 25.25 20.47
C GLN A 22 3.56 24.78 19.81
N MET A 23 3.59 24.37 18.54
CA MET A 23 2.46 23.84 17.80
C MET A 23 2.18 22.42 18.25
N ARG A 24 1.01 22.24 18.88
CA ARG A 24 0.46 20.90 19.08
C ARG A 24 0.06 20.37 17.70
N LEU A 25 0.63 19.22 17.33
CA LEU A 25 0.14 18.43 16.20
C LEU A 25 -1.35 18.19 16.34
N GLU A 26 -2.12 18.79 15.43
CA GLU A 26 -3.51 18.45 15.18
C GLU A 26 -3.63 16.95 14.87
N ASN A 27 -4.81 16.38 15.10
CA ASN A 27 -4.98 14.94 15.13
C ASN A 27 -4.65 14.28 13.78
N GLU A 28 -5.03 14.91 12.66
CA GLU A 28 -4.74 14.39 11.31
C GLU A 28 -3.25 14.43 10.98
N MET A 29 -2.57 15.54 11.24
CA MET A 29 -1.13 15.66 10.98
C MET A 29 -0.31 14.67 11.82
N ARG A 30 -0.80 14.32 13.02
CA ARG A 30 -0.21 13.25 13.85
C ARG A 30 -0.38 11.87 13.22
N GLN A 31 -1.52 11.59 12.60
CA GLN A 31 -1.77 10.32 11.91
C GLN A 31 -0.88 10.20 10.67
N SER A 32 -0.82 11.23 9.83
CA SER A 32 0.06 11.25 8.65
C SER A 32 1.54 11.11 9.03
N TYR A 33 1.98 11.77 10.11
CA TYR A 33 3.34 11.63 10.61
C TYR A 33 3.65 10.20 11.13
N ARG A 34 2.71 9.56 11.84
CA ARG A 34 2.85 8.16 12.28
C ARG A 34 2.91 7.20 11.10
N ALA A 35 2.04 7.40 10.10
CA ALA A 35 2.05 6.64 8.86
C ALA A 35 3.41 6.76 8.15
N LEU A 36 3.95 7.97 8.00
CA LEU A 36 5.27 8.20 7.39
C LEU A 36 6.38 7.42 8.11
N ARG A 37 6.40 7.44 9.45
CA ARG A 37 7.39 6.70 10.25
C ARG A 37 7.23 5.19 10.12
N ALA A 38 5.99 4.70 10.08
CA ALA A 38 5.70 3.29 9.93
C ALA A 38 5.99 2.76 8.51
N PHE A 39 5.91 3.62 7.49
CA PHE A 39 6.21 3.23 6.10
C PHE A 39 7.69 2.98 5.87
N LYS A 40 8.56 3.81 6.45
CA LYS A 40 10.02 3.76 6.24
C LYS A 40 10.65 2.36 6.45
N PRO A 41 10.37 1.62 7.54
CA PRO A 41 10.92 0.27 7.72
C PRO A 41 10.44 -0.71 6.65
N LEU A 42 9.23 -0.52 6.08
CA LEU A 42 8.71 -1.40 5.02
C LEU A 42 9.53 -1.37 3.73
N LEU A 43 10.38 -0.35 3.53
CA LEU A 43 11.30 -0.27 2.41
C LEU A 43 12.43 -1.32 2.46
N PHE A 44 12.65 -1.92 3.64
CA PHE A 44 13.75 -2.84 3.90
C PHE A 44 13.31 -4.25 4.30
N LEU A 45 12.03 -4.45 4.59
CA LEU A 45 11.46 -5.75 4.94
C LEU A 45 11.31 -6.65 3.72
N ASP A 46 11.20 -7.96 3.92
CA ASP A 46 10.77 -8.88 2.86
C ASP A 46 9.24 -8.80 2.65
N PRO A 47 8.72 -9.13 1.46
CA PRO A 47 7.28 -9.02 1.18
C PRO A 47 6.42 -9.79 2.19
N SER A 48 6.88 -10.97 2.64
CA SER A 48 6.20 -11.77 3.66
C SER A 48 6.06 -11.04 5.01
N GLU A 49 7.08 -10.27 5.40
CA GLU A 49 7.10 -9.53 6.68
C GLU A 49 6.24 -8.27 6.63
N ILE A 50 6.07 -7.67 5.45
CA ILE A 50 5.24 -6.47 5.25
C ILE A 50 3.78 -6.74 5.65
N SER A 51 3.24 -7.93 5.37
CA SER A 51 1.85 -8.25 5.73
C SER A 51 1.59 -8.39 7.24
N SER A 52 2.64 -8.36 8.08
CA SER A 52 2.47 -8.51 9.53
C SER A 52 1.90 -7.24 10.17
N THR A 53 0.91 -7.43 11.06
CA THR A 53 0.23 -6.34 11.79
C THR A 53 1.19 -5.53 12.67
N THR A 54 2.29 -6.12 13.14
CA THR A 54 3.32 -5.47 13.96
C THR A 54 3.93 -4.25 13.27
N HIS A 55 4.16 -4.31 11.96
CA HIS A 55 4.82 -3.24 11.20
C HIS A 55 3.84 -2.29 10.51
N THR A 56 2.57 -2.69 10.42
CA THR A 56 1.59 -2.04 9.55
C THR A 56 0.37 -1.47 10.27
N SER A 57 0.21 -1.72 11.57
CA SER A 57 -0.96 -1.30 12.35
C SER A 57 -1.33 0.20 12.28
N THR A 58 -0.39 1.07 11.93
CA THR A 58 -0.62 2.53 11.80
C THR A 58 -0.73 3.01 10.36
N LEU A 59 -0.70 2.10 9.37
CA LEU A 59 -0.80 2.41 7.95
C LEU A 59 -2.18 2.02 7.42
N PRO A 60 -2.80 2.86 6.58
CA PRO A 60 -3.95 2.45 5.79
C PRO A 60 -3.63 1.19 4.97
N PRO A 61 -4.51 0.17 4.97
CA PRO A 61 -4.27 -1.08 4.25
C PRO A 61 -3.97 -0.90 2.77
N LEU A 62 -4.68 0.03 2.11
CA LEU A 62 -4.42 0.39 0.72
C LEU A 62 -2.97 0.86 0.48
N ILE A 63 -2.34 1.59 1.40
CA ILE A 63 -0.93 2.01 1.23
C ILE A 63 0.01 0.80 1.21
N ILE A 64 -0.27 -0.20 2.06
CA ILE A 64 0.52 -1.44 2.13
C ILE A 64 0.38 -2.22 0.83
N LEU A 65 -0.85 -2.35 0.31
CA LEU A 65 -1.11 -3.00 -0.97
C LEU A 65 -0.38 -2.29 -2.11
N HIS A 66 -0.50 -0.97 -2.24
CA HIS A 66 0.22 -0.21 -3.27
C HIS A 66 1.74 -0.39 -3.19
N HIS A 67 2.30 -0.45 -1.99
CA HIS A 67 3.73 -0.73 -1.80
C HIS A 67 4.11 -2.12 -2.29
N LEU A 68 3.33 -3.15 -1.96
CA LEU A 68 3.56 -4.52 -2.46
C LEU A 68 3.45 -4.60 -3.99
N PHE A 69 2.46 -3.94 -4.59
CA PHE A 69 2.33 -3.81 -6.04
C PHE A 69 3.55 -3.09 -6.66
N SER A 70 4.02 -2.00 -6.04
CA SER A 70 5.21 -1.29 -6.50
C SER A 70 6.48 -2.14 -6.44
N ARG A 71 6.56 -3.09 -5.50
CA ARG A 71 7.68 -4.05 -5.42
C ARG A 71 7.59 -5.16 -6.46
N ALA A 72 6.37 -5.60 -6.74
CA ALA A 72 6.09 -6.63 -7.74
C ALA A 72 6.19 -6.12 -9.19
N TYR A 73 6.19 -4.81 -9.40
CA TYR A 73 6.36 -4.22 -10.74
C TYR A 73 7.75 -4.53 -11.31
N PRO A 74 7.89 -4.91 -12.60
CA PRO A 74 6.85 -4.93 -13.65
C PRO A 74 6.13 -6.28 -13.82
N GLN A 75 6.31 -7.26 -12.93
CA GLN A 75 5.65 -8.56 -13.07
C GLN A 75 4.14 -8.45 -12.83
N ILE A 76 3.75 -7.80 -11.73
CA ILE A 76 2.35 -7.42 -11.48
C ILE A 76 2.19 -5.95 -11.84
N GLN A 77 1.30 -5.68 -12.78
CA GLN A 77 0.99 -4.32 -13.20
C GLN A 77 0.09 -3.63 -12.18
N LEU A 78 0.34 -2.34 -11.94
CA LEU A 78 -0.51 -1.52 -11.10
C LEU A 78 -1.80 -1.11 -11.85
N PRO A 79 -2.87 -0.73 -11.12
CA PRO A 79 -4.12 -0.21 -11.66
C PRO A 79 -3.99 0.71 -12.88
N MET A 80 -3.18 1.75 -12.79
CA MET A 80 -3.05 2.74 -13.85
C MET A 80 -2.53 2.14 -15.16
N PHE A 81 -1.68 1.10 -15.09
CA PHE A 81 -1.20 0.41 -16.29
C PHE A 81 -2.22 -0.56 -16.86
N VAL A 82 -2.92 -1.31 -16.00
CA VAL A 82 -3.95 -2.28 -16.43
C VAL A 82 -5.14 -1.59 -17.10
N PHE A 83 -5.59 -0.47 -16.53
CA PHE A 83 -6.77 0.27 -17.00
C PHE A 83 -6.44 1.42 -17.96
N GLY A 84 -5.15 1.64 -18.27
CA GLY A 84 -4.71 2.71 -19.16
C GLY A 84 -4.96 4.12 -18.61
N TRP A 85 -4.92 4.28 -17.29
CA TRP A 85 -5.09 5.55 -16.62
C TRP A 85 -3.76 6.26 -16.41
N THR A 86 -3.82 7.58 -16.29
CA THR A 86 -2.73 8.36 -15.69
C THR A 86 -2.72 8.18 -14.17
N VAL A 87 -1.59 8.49 -13.54
CA VAL A 87 -1.49 8.49 -12.06
C VAL A 87 -2.52 9.45 -11.45
N THR A 88 -2.75 10.61 -12.07
CA THR A 88 -3.73 11.60 -11.62
C THR A 88 -5.15 11.04 -11.68
N GLN A 89 -5.54 10.42 -12.79
CA GLN A 89 -6.87 9.80 -12.92
C GLN A 89 -7.08 8.69 -11.89
N TYR A 90 -6.05 7.90 -11.61
CA TYR A 90 -6.15 6.87 -10.58
C TYR A 90 -6.29 7.46 -9.17
N SER A 91 -5.56 8.54 -8.86
CA SER A 91 -5.71 9.27 -7.59
C SER A 91 -7.12 9.84 -7.42
N GLU A 92 -7.62 10.54 -8.44
CA GLU A 92 -8.98 11.11 -8.43
C GLU A 92 -10.06 10.02 -8.30
N TRP A 93 -9.82 8.85 -8.91
CA TRP A 93 -10.70 7.70 -8.77
C TRP A 93 -10.71 7.17 -7.33
N LEU A 94 -9.55 7.03 -6.69
CA LEU A 94 -9.45 6.62 -5.29
C LEU A 94 -10.14 7.60 -4.34
N ASP A 95 -10.09 8.91 -4.62
CA ASP A 95 -10.74 9.93 -3.80
C ASP A 95 -12.28 9.90 -3.88
N THR A 96 -12.84 9.24 -4.91
CA THR A 96 -14.29 9.20 -5.20
C THR A 96 -14.95 7.85 -4.99
N HIS A 97 -14.18 6.82 -4.61
CA HIS A 97 -14.65 5.44 -4.47
C HIS A 97 -14.37 4.88 -3.07
N GLU A 98 -15.10 3.84 -2.68
CA GLU A 98 -14.90 3.21 -1.38
C GLU A 98 -13.67 2.28 -1.40
N GLU A 99 -13.13 1.95 -0.22
CA GLU A 99 -12.00 1.03 -0.09
C GLU A 99 -12.30 -0.35 -0.73
N GLY A 100 -13.55 -0.81 -0.66
CA GLY A 100 -13.99 -2.04 -1.30
C GLY A 100 -13.82 -2.02 -2.83
N ASP A 101 -14.13 -0.90 -3.48
CA ASP A 101 -13.96 -0.72 -4.92
C ASP A 101 -12.47 -0.77 -5.28
N ALA A 102 -11.62 -0.14 -4.47
CA ALA A 102 -10.17 -0.17 -4.68
C ALA A 102 -9.61 -1.60 -4.56
N LEU A 103 -10.12 -2.41 -3.62
CA LEU A 103 -9.76 -3.82 -3.49
C LEU A 103 -10.20 -4.65 -4.70
N ASP A 104 -11.41 -4.43 -5.22
CA ASP A 104 -11.89 -5.06 -6.45
C ASP A 104 -10.96 -4.74 -7.64
N LEU A 105 -10.52 -3.49 -7.71
CA LEU A 105 -9.67 -3.02 -8.80
C LEU A 105 -8.25 -3.62 -8.72
N LEU A 106 -7.68 -3.72 -7.51
CA LEU A 106 -6.40 -4.40 -7.28
C LEU A 106 -6.49 -5.91 -7.52
N GLU A 107 -7.61 -6.54 -7.18
CA GLU A 107 -7.85 -7.96 -7.44
C GLU A 107 -7.87 -8.27 -8.94
N ARG A 108 -8.51 -7.41 -9.74
CA ARG A 108 -8.46 -7.52 -11.21
C ARG A 108 -7.04 -7.43 -11.77
N CYS A 109 -6.17 -6.63 -11.15
CA CYS A 109 -4.76 -6.56 -11.55
C CYS A 109 -4.03 -7.88 -11.29
N LEU A 110 -4.36 -8.57 -10.19
CA LEU A 110 -3.84 -9.93 -9.91
C LEU A 110 -4.37 -10.96 -10.91
N ASP A 111 -5.65 -10.88 -11.30
CA ASP A 111 -6.24 -11.80 -12.26
C ASP A 111 -5.57 -11.67 -13.64
N VAL A 112 -5.30 -10.44 -14.09
CA VAL A 112 -4.53 -10.18 -15.32
C VAL A 112 -3.14 -10.79 -15.24
N TYR A 113 -2.44 -10.63 -14.11
CA TYR A 113 -1.14 -11.25 -13.88
C TYR A 113 -1.21 -12.79 -13.95
N VAL A 114 -2.20 -13.40 -13.30
CA VAL A 114 -2.40 -14.86 -13.32
C VAL A 114 -2.65 -15.37 -14.74
N GLU A 115 -3.44 -14.64 -15.53
CA GLU A 115 -3.69 -14.97 -16.93
C GLU A 115 -2.40 -14.89 -17.77
N ASP A 116 -1.58 -13.86 -17.55
CA ASP A 116 -0.30 -13.68 -18.24
C ASP A 116 0.71 -14.79 -17.90
N VAL A 117 0.83 -15.19 -16.63
CA VAL A 117 1.67 -16.31 -16.19
C VAL A 117 1.22 -17.61 -16.87
N ARG A 118 -0.09 -17.85 -16.93
CA ARG A 118 -0.66 -19.02 -17.62
C ARG A 118 -0.37 -19.01 -19.11
N LYS A 119 -0.51 -17.86 -19.79
CA LYS A 119 -0.20 -17.70 -21.22
C LYS A 119 1.28 -17.98 -21.53
N ARG A 120 2.18 -17.65 -20.60
CA ARG A 120 3.62 -17.93 -20.71
C ARG A 120 4.00 -19.39 -20.41
N GLY A 121 3.06 -20.18 -19.89
CA GLY A 121 3.31 -21.57 -19.47
C GLY A 121 4.11 -21.68 -18.16
N GLU A 122 4.24 -20.58 -17.42
CA GLU A 122 4.91 -20.53 -16.12
C GLU A 122 4.00 -21.18 -15.05
N ARG A 123 4.62 -21.87 -14.09
CA ARG A 123 3.92 -22.57 -12.99
C ARG A 123 4.12 -21.91 -11.63
N GLU A 124 5.00 -20.92 -11.56
CA GLU A 124 5.38 -20.24 -10.34
C GLU A 124 4.98 -18.77 -10.46
N PHE A 125 4.42 -18.23 -9.38
CA PHE A 125 4.12 -16.81 -9.24
C PHE A 125 5.29 -16.10 -8.55
N CYS A 126 5.35 -14.79 -8.68
CA CYS A 126 6.28 -13.97 -7.92
C CYS A 126 5.99 -14.03 -6.42
N GLY A 127 7.01 -13.74 -5.60
CA GLY A 127 6.92 -13.85 -4.14
C GLY A 127 5.87 -12.92 -3.51
N GLU A 128 5.60 -11.79 -4.16
CA GLU A 128 4.62 -10.79 -3.72
C GLU A 128 3.18 -11.24 -3.95
N TYR A 129 2.89 -12.01 -5.02
CA TYR A 129 1.54 -12.46 -5.36
C TYR A 129 0.78 -13.12 -4.20
N PRO A 130 1.32 -14.17 -3.52
CA PRO A 130 0.61 -14.82 -2.42
C PRO A 130 0.46 -13.93 -1.18
N VAL A 131 1.31 -12.91 -1.02
CA VAL A 131 1.21 -11.94 0.07
C VAL A 131 0.06 -10.97 -0.22
N ILE A 132 0.03 -10.38 -1.41
CA ILE A 132 -1.03 -9.44 -1.83
C ILE A 132 -2.39 -10.13 -1.79
N ARG A 133 -2.48 -11.35 -2.35
CA ARG A 133 -3.73 -12.12 -2.41
C ARG A 133 -4.31 -12.40 -1.02
N ARG A 134 -3.43 -12.73 -0.06
CA ARG A 134 -3.81 -12.97 1.33
C ARG A 134 -4.31 -11.69 2.00
N LEU A 135 -3.57 -10.59 1.87
CA LEU A 135 -3.93 -9.32 2.47
C LEU A 135 -5.27 -8.79 1.94
N ILE A 136 -5.55 -8.90 0.64
CA ILE A 136 -6.88 -8.57 0.08
C ILE A 136 -7.97 -9.43 0.73
N GLY A 137 -7.74 -10.73 0.91
CA GLY A 137 -8.68 -11.63 1.57
C GLY A 137 -8.98 -11.23 3.01
N GLU A 138 -7.94 -10.99 3.81
CA GLU A 138 -8.05 -10.55 5.21
C GLU A 138 -8.84 -9.23 5.33
N LEU A 139 -8.59 -8.27 4.43
CA LEU A 139 -9.30 -6.99 4.41
C LEU A 139 -10.78 -7.16 4.04
N ARG A 140 -11.09 -8.03 3.08
CA ARG A 140 -12.48 -8.33 2.73
C ARG A 140 -13.23 -8.99 3.88
N GLU A 141 -12.59 -9.93 4.57
CA GLU A 141 -13.18 -10.56 5.76
C GLU A 141 -13.44 -9.53 6.87
N ALA A 142 -12.49 -8.63 7.12
CA ALA A 142 -12.65 -7.55 8.10
C ALA A 142 -13.81 -6.59 7.73
N MET A 143 -13.93 -6.19 6.46
CA MET A 143 -15.06 -5.35 5.99
C MET A 143 -16.40 -6.08 6.06
N GLY A 144 -16.43 -7.40 5.81
CA GLY A 144 -17.63 -8.21 5.92
C GLY A 144 -18.10 -8.39 7.37
N ALA A 145 -17.16 -8.48 8.31
CA ALA A 145 -17.45 -8.59 9.74
C ALA A 145 -18.05 -7.30 10.33
N ASP A 146 -17.65 -6.12 9.82
CA ASP A 146 -18.15 -4.82 10.28
C ASP A 146 -19.61 -4.54 9.86
N ARG A 147 -20.09 -5.18 8.79
CA ARG A 147 -21.49 -5.09 8.32
C ARG A 147 -22.45 -6.03 9.08
N GLY A 148 -21.94 -6.84 10.00
CA GLY A 148 -22.70 -7.87 10.75
C GLY A 148 -23.11 -7.48 12.17
N VAL A 149 -22.98 -6.21 12.57
CA VAL A 149 -23.31 -5.68 13.91
C VAL A 149 -24.45 -4.67 13.86
#